data_AF-A0A1B1N762-F1
#
_entry.id   AF-A0A1B1N762-F1
#
_cell.length_a   1.000
_cell.length_b   1.000
_cell.length_c   1.000
_cell.angle_alpha   90.00
_cell.angle_beta   90.00
_cell.angle_gamma   90.00
#
_symmetry.space_group_name_H-M   'P 1'
#
loop_
_entity.id
_entity.type
_entity.pdbx_description
1 polymer ?
#
loop_
_entity_poly.entity_id
_entity_poly.type
_entity_poly.pdbx_seq_one_letter_code
_entity_poly.pdbx_strand_id
1 'polypeptide(L)'
;MDYQVWVDYFKQNWLIIVVGLVALFLVANLVKTVVKWVLIIAIAAFLIVYSGITLNDIGKAVSTVKDQTMNTMQSEALNVMKNEAQEAKFTRNADGSFTITTPNLEVTGESGSDKVKVSLRGVSLGEWSRGDTLEAFIQEAKRSSGQ
;
A
#
# COMPACT_ATOMS: atom_id res chain seq x y z
N MET A 1 -43.02 -16.40 43.66
CA MET A 1 -42.86 -16.17 42.22
C MET A 1 -43.47 -17.36 41.51
N ASP A 2 -44.57 -17.16 40.80
CA ASP A 2 -45.25 -18.22 40.07
C ASP A 2 -44.40 -18.70 38.89
N TYR A 3 -44.07 -19.98 38.88
CA TYR A 3 -43.34 -20.64 37.80
C TYR A 3 -44.06 -20.49 36.45
N GLN A 4 -45.39 -20.47 36.46
CA GLN A 4 -46.21 -20.28 35.26
C GLN A 4 -45.97 -18.92 34.59
N VAL A 5 -45.77 -17.85 35.36
CA VAL A 5 -45.53 -16.50 34.81
C VAL A 5 -44.23 -16.42 34.03
N TRP A 6 -43.18 -17.11 34.51
CA TRP A 6 -41.90 -17.20 33.80
C TRP A 6 -42.02 -17.99 32.48
N VAL A 7 -42.77 -19.09 32.49
CA VAL A 7 -42.97 -19.93 31.30
C VAL A 7 -43.77 -19.19 30.22
N ASP A 8 -44.83 -18.47 30.59
CA ASP A 8 -45.61 -17.66 29.66
C ASP A 8 -44.78 -16.52 29.04
N TYR A 9 -43.95 -15.84 29.84
CA TYR A 9 -43.07 -14.78 29.36
C TYR A 9 -42.04 -15.30 28.34
N PHE A 10 -41.44 -16.46 28.60
CA PHE A 10 -40.52 -17.11 27.67
C PHE A 10 -41.20 -17.49 26.37
N LYS A 11 -42.43 -18.04 26.40
CA LYS A 11 -43.17 -18.39 25.19
C LYS A 11 -43.56 -17.16 24.37
N GLN A 12 -44.01 -16.10 25.03
CA GLN A 12 -44.47 -14.89 24.36
C GLN A 12 -43.32 -14.05 23.77
N ASN A 13 -42.16 -14.04 24.43
CA ASN A 13 -41.04 -13.14 24.09
C ASN A 13 -39.76 -13.87 23.67
N TRP A 14 -39.84 -15.15 23.27
CA TRP A 14 -38.67 -15.98 22.96
C TRP A 14 -37.72 -15.31 21.93
N LEU A 15 -38.25 -14.61 20.93
CA LEU A 15 -37.44 -13.89 19.94
C LEU A 15 -36.58 -12.78 20.54
N ILE A 16 -37.13 -12.01 21.49
CA ILE A 16 -36.40 -10.93 22.18
C ILE A 16 -35.26 -11.52 23.01
N ILE A 17 -35.49 -12.67 23.63
CA ILE A 17 -34.46 -13.40 24.40
C ILE A 17 -33.35 -13.91 23.47
N VAL A 18 -33.70 -14.47 22.30
CA VAL A 18 -32.71 -14.91 21.30
C VAL A 18 -31.86 -13.74 20.79
N VAL A 19 -32.49 -12.61 20.45
CA VAL A 19 -31.77 -11.40 20.01
C VAL A 19 -30.86 -10.87 21.11
N GLY A 20 -31.34 -10.85 22.36
CA GLY A 20 -30.54 -10.48 23.53
C GLY A 20 -29.31 -11.39 23.71
N LEU A 21 -29.47 -12.71 23.54
CA LEU A 21 -28.37 -13.67 23.61
C LEU A 21 -27.34 -13.46 22.50
N VAL A 22 -27.78 -13.17 21.26
CA VAL A 22 -26.88 -12.84 20.14
C VAL A 22 -26.10 -11.57 20.43
N ALA A 23 -26.75 -10.52 20.94
CA ALA A 23 -26.08 -9.28 21.34
C ALA A 23 -25.05 -9.52 22.46
N LEU A 24 -25.41 -10.33 23.47
CA LEU A 24 -24.51 -10.72 24.55
C LEU A 24 -23.30 -11.51 24.02
N PHE A 25 -23.51 -12.38 23.03
CA PHE A 25 -22.44 -13.14 22.38
C PHE A 25 -21.48 -12.23 21.60
N LEU A 26 -21.99 -11.23 20.89
CA LEU A 26 -21.18 -10.21 20.21
C LEU A 26 -20.33 -9.43 21.21
N VAL A 27 -20.93 -8.95 22.30
CA VAL A 27 -20.20 -8.25 23.37
C VAL A 27 -19.14 -9.16 24.00
N ALA A 28 -19.45 -10.42 24.28
CA ALA A 28 -18.49 -11.37 24.85
C ALA A 28 -17.29 -11.61 23.91
N ASN A 29 -17.52 -11.67 22.59
CA ASN A 29 -16.45 -11.79 21.62
C ASN A 29 -15.61 -10.51 21.49
N LEU A 30 -16.25 -9.35 21.59
CA LEU A 30 -15.55 -8.06 21.63
C LEU A 30 -14.69 -7.95 22.88
N VAL A 31 -15.19 -8.32 24.06
CA VAL A 31 -14.42 -8.30 25.32
C VAL A 31 -13.19 -9.19 25.21
N LYS A 32 -13.33 -10.43 24.69
CA LYS A 32 -12.18 -11.32 24.46
C LYS A 32 -11.16 -10.71 23.51
N THR A 33 -11.64 -10.01 22.47
CA THR A 33 -10.79 -9.31 21.52
C THR A 33 -10.04 -8.18 22.22
N VAL A 34 -10.74 -7.29 22.91
CA VAL A 34 -10.16 -6.13 23.60
C VAL A 34 -9.15 -6.57 24.66
N VAL A 35 -9.43 -7.62 25.44
CA VAL A 35 -8.48 -8.14 26.45
C VAL A 35 -7.18 -8.61 25.82
N LYS A 36 -7.23 -9.30 24.66
CA LYS A 36 -6.02 -9.71 23.93
C LYS A 36 -5.23 -8.48 23.44
N TRP A 37 -5.92 -7.50 22.85
CA TRP A 37 -5.28 -6.29 22.36
C TRP A 37 -4.69 -5.43 23.49
N VAL A 38 -5.34 -5.35 24.66
CA VAL A 38 -4.82 -4.65 25.84
C VAL A 38 -3.51 -5.27 26.32
N LEU A 39 -3.39 -6.60 26.35
CA LEU A 39 -2.13 -7.26 26.71
C LEU A 39 -1.02 -6.94 25.69
N ILE A 40 -1.33 -7.00 24.39
CA ILE A 40 -0.38 -6.67 23.31
C ILE A 40 0.09 -5.21 23.44
N ILE A 41 -0.83 -4.27 23.65
CA ILE A 41 -0.52 -2.85 23.82
C ILE A 41 0.28 -2.62 25.11
N ALA A 42 -0.05 -3.31 26.20
CA ALA A 42 0.69 -3.21 27.45
C ALA A 42 2.15 -3.69 27.29
N ILE A 43 2.36 -4.82 26.60
CA ILE A 43 3.70 -5.33 26.29
C ILE A 43 4.42 -4.37 25.34
N ALA A 44 3.76 -3.87 24.30
CA ALA A 44 4.35 -2.89 23.38
C ALA A 44 4.76 -1.59 24.09
N ALA A 45 3.90 -1.06 24.97
CA ALA A 45 4.20 0.12 25.78
C ALA A 45 5.36 -0.13 26.74
N PHE A 46 5.40 -1.31 27.38
CA PHE A 46 6.50 -1.72 28.23
C PHE A 46 7.82 -1.78 27.45
N LEU A 47 7.83 -2.37 26.25
CA LEU A 47 9.01 -2.42 25.38
C LEU A 47 9.46 -1.02 24.93
N ILE A 48 8.54 -0.13 24.57
CA ILE A 48 8.88 1.25 24.17
C ILE A 48 9.58 1.99 25.32
N VAL A 49 9.05 1.89 26.54
CA VAL A 49 9.64 2.53 27.72
C VAL A 49 10.97 1.87 28.12
N TYR A 50 11.05 0.54 28.09
CA TYR A 50 12.21 -0.21 28.56
C TYR A 50 13.38 -0.21 27.55
N SER A 51 13.10 -0.28 26.25
CA SER A 51 14.15 -0.31 25.22
C SER A 51 14.77 1.05 24.93
N GLY A 52 14.21 2.17 25.42
CA GLY A 52 14.69 3.51 25.09
C GLY A 52 14.56 3.88 23.60
N ILE A 53 13.77 3.10 22.84
CA ILE A 53 13.56 3.28 21.40
C ILE A 53 12.57 4.42 21.21
N THR A 54 13.03 5.51 20.61
CA THR A 54 12.14 6.59 20.19
C THR A 54 11.39 6.12 18.95
N LEU A 55 10.10 6.47 18.80
CA LEU A 55 9.31 6.19 17.59
C LEU A 55 10.02 6.65 16.29
N ASN A 56 10.95 7.60 16.41
CA ASN A 56 11.82 8.10 15.36
C ASN A 56 12.83 7.05 14.84
N ASP A 57 13.37 6.17 15.68
CA ASP A 57 14.35 5.16 15.27
C ASP A 57 13.68 3.98 14.56
N ILE A 58 12.45 3.63 14.95
CA ILE A 58 11.61 2.66 14.22
C ILE A 58 11.24 3.23 12.85
N GLY A 59 10.87 4.51 12.79
CA GLY A 59 10.62 5.22 11.55
C GLY A 59 11.84 5.21 10.62
N LYS A 60 13.04 5.49 11.16
CA LYS A 60 14.30 5.44 10.40
C LYS A 60 14.67 4.03 9.94
N ALA A 61 14.48 3.00 10.75
CA ALA A 61 14.78 1.62 10.36
C ALA A 61 13.86 1.15 9.21
N VAL A 62 12.56 1.45 9.30
CA VAL A 62 11.59 1.13 8.25
C VAL A 62 11.82 1.97 6.98
N SER A 63 12.17 3.25 7.13
CA SER A 63 12.57 4.08 5.99
C SER A 63 13.86 3.58 5.36
N THR A 64 14.87 3.18 6.14
CA THR A 64 16.17 2.72 5.62
C THR A 64 16.01 1.46 4.75
N VAL A 65 15.23 0.47 5.19
CA VAL A 65 14.98 -0.73 4.35
C VAL A 65 14.18 -0.39 3.09
N LYS A 66 13.25 0.57 3.18
CA LYS A 66 12.50 1.08 2.03
C LYS A 66 13.41 1.82 1.05
N ASP A 67 14.28 2.70 1.55
CA ASP A 67 15.22 3.52 0.79
C ASP A 67 16.34 2.68 0.15
N GLN A 68 16.90 1.69 0.85
CA GLN A 68 17.90 0.78 0.29
C GLN A 68 17.33 -0.09 -0.83
N THR A 69 16.10 -0.58 -0.65
CA THR A 69 15.40 -1.35 -1.70
C THR A 69 15.07 -0.45 -2.89
N MET A 70 14.58 0.77 -2.64
CA MET A 70 14.24 1.74 -3.67
C MET A 70 15.47 2.21 -4.45
N ASN A 71 16.62 2.42 -3.80
CA ASN A 71 17.86 2.82 -4.48
C ASN A 71 18.41 1.73 -5.40
N THR A 72 18.31 0.47 -4.99
CA THR A 72 18.70 -0.67 -5.84
C THR A 72 17.80 -0.76 -7.06
N MET A 73 16.48 -0.66 -6.88
CA MET A 73 15.51 -0.70 -7.98
C MET A 73 15.63 0.53 -8.90
N GLN A 74 15.90 1.71 -8.36
CA GLN A 74 16.20 2.92 -9.14
C GLN A 74 17.44 2.72 -10.03
N SER A 75 18.52 2.16 -9.46
CA SER A 75 19.74 1.88 -10.21
C SER A 75 19.53 0.83 -11.31
N GLU A 76 18.78 -0.23 -11.00
CA GLU A 76 18.40 -1.25 -11.98
C GLU A 76 17.54 -0.65 -13.09
N ALA A 77 16.54 0.17 -12.76
CA ALA A 77 15.71 0.85 -13.74
C ALA A 77 16.51 1.81 -14.63
N LEU A 78 17.47 2.56 -14.09
CA LEU A 78 18.38 3.38 -14.91
C LEU A 78 19.24 2.54 -15.86
N ASN A 79 19.69 1.36 -15.41
CA ASN A 79 20.44 0.44 -16.26
C ASN A 79 19.55 -0.16 -17.36
N VAL A 80 18.33 -0.58 -17.01
CA VAL A 80 17.34 -1.11 -17.96
C VAL A 80 16.91 -0.04 -18.96
N MET A 81 16.66 1.20 -18.53
CA MET A 81 16.38 2.34 -19.42
C MET A 81 17.47 2.49 -20.48
N LYS A 82 18.76 2.37 -20.10
CA LYS A 82 19.88 2.47 -21.05
C LYS A 82 19.97 1.29 -22.00
N ASN A 83 19.76 0.06 -21.51
CA ASN A 83 19.88 -1.15 -22.32
C ASN A 83 18.67 -1.32 -23.27
N GLU A 84 17.47 -1.00 -22.80
CA GLU A 84 16.21 -1.21 -23.52
C GLU A 84 15.70 0.07 -24.22
N ALA A 85 16.48 1.16 -24.23
CA ALA A 85 16.10 2.42 -24.88
C ALA A 85 15.70 2.22 -26.35
N GLN A 86 16.39 1.32 -27.06
CA GLN A 86 16.16 1.05 -28.48
C GLN A 86 14.86 0.27 -28.73
N GLU A 87 14.43 -0.53 -27.75
CA GLU A 87 13.20 -1.34 -27.81
C GLU A 87 11.99 -0.60 -27.26
N ALA A 88 12.18 0.65 -26.83
CA ALA A 88 11.13 1.47 -26.25
C ALA A 88 10.07 1.87 -27.28
N LYS A 89 8.81 1.59 -26.93
CA LYS A 89 7.64 1.96 -27.73
C LYS A 89 6.94 3.15 -27.09
N PHE A 90 6.89 4.26 -27.81
CA PHE A 90 6.16 5.46 -27.41
C PHE A 90 4.71 5.38 -27.89
N THR A 91 3.78 5.46 -26.95
CA THR A 91 2.34 5.53 -27.21
C THR A 91 1.79 6.84 -26.65
N ARG A 92 1.08 7.60 -27.49
CA ARG A 92 0.36 8.79 -27.05
C ARG A 92 -1.06 8.42 -26.69
N ASN A 93 -1.48 8.73 -25.48
CA ASN A 93 -2.82 8.41 -25.00
C ASN A 93 -3.81 9.50 -25.41
N ALA A 94 -5.10 9.16 -25.47
CA ALA A 94 -6.17 10.06 -25.90
C ALA A 94 -6.39 11.24 -24.92
N ASP A 95 -6.03 11.07 -23.65
CA ASP A 95 -6.11 12.10 -22.61
C ASP A 95 -4.97 13.14 -22.66
N GLY A 96 -4.00 12.97 -23.56
CA GLY A 96 -2.85 13.87 -23.68
C GLY A 96 -1.62 13.44 -22.89
N SER A 97 -1.69 12.37 -22.09
CA SER A 97 -0.51 11.69 -21.57
C SER A 97 0.22 10.85 -22.62
N PHE A 98 1.41 10.39 -22.27
CA PHE A 98 2.19 9.44 -23.03
C PHE A 98 2.64 8.28 -22.15
N THR A 99 2.79 7.12 -22.78
CA THR A 99 3.30 5.90 -22.18
C THR A 99 4.45 5.39 -23.02
N ILE A 100 5.59 5.14 -22.39
CA ILE A 100 6.73 4.47 -23.00
C ILE A 100 6.84 3.10 -22.36
N THR A 101 6.79 2.06 -23.19
CA THR A 101 6.87 0.66 -22.72
C THR A 101 8.07 -0.03 -23.34
N THR A 102 8.87 -0.68 -22.50
CA THR A 102 9.95 -1.62 -22.87
C THR A 102 9.63 -3.01 -22.30
N PRO A 103 10.43 -4.05 -22.59
CA PRO A 103 10.23 -5.38 -22.01
C PRO A 103 10.17 -5.42 -20.48
N ASN A 104 11.01 -4.62 -19.79
CA ASN A 104 11.08 -4.62 -18.33
C ASN A 104 10.66 -3.29 -17.68
N LEU A 105 10.41 -2.22 -18.44
CA LEU A 105 10.16 -0.89 -17.90
C LEU A 105 8.92 -0.25 -18.53
N GLU A 106 8.17 0.49 -17.72
CA GLU A 106 7.09 1.35 -18.18
C GLU A 106 7.29 2.76 -17.60
N VAL A 107 7.20 3.77 -18.45
CA VAL A 107 7.28 5.17 -18.07
C VAL A 107 6.03 5.90 -18.57
N THR A 108 5.27 6.49 -17.66
CA THR A 108 4.06 7.26 -18.00
C THR A 108 4.23 8.71 -17.59
N GLY A 109 3.81 9.63 -18.45
CA GLY A 109 3.96 11.06 -18.18
C GLY A 109 2.89 11.90 -18.87
N GLU A 110 2.61 13.07 -18.33
CA GLU A 110 1.71 14.03 -18.97
C GLU A 110 2.49 14.97 -19.89
N SER A 111 1.88 15.35 -21.02
CA SER A 111 2.47 16.36 -21.91
C SER A 111 2.66 17.68 -21.14
N GLY A 112 3.90 18.13 -20.99
CA GLY A 112 4.24 19.36 -20.26
C GLY A 112 4.51 19.23 -18.76
N SER A 113 4.41 18.02 -18.17
CA SER A 113 4.77 17.80 -16.76
C SER A 113 6.26 17.54 -16.57
N ASP A 114 6.92 18.20 -15.62
CA ASP A 114 8.33 17.92 -15.26
C ASP A 114 8.54 16.55 -14.60
N LYS A 115 7.46 15.82 -14.31
CA LYS A 115 7.51 14.51 -13.65
C LYS A 115 6.92 13.42 -14.53
N VAL A 116 7.46 12.22 -14.37
CA VAL A 116 6.95 11.00 -14.99
C VAL A 116 6.95 9.88 -13.95
N LYS A 117 6.01 8.95 -14.07
CA LYS A 117 5.94 7.75 -13.25
C LYS A 117 6.76 6.66 -13.91
N VAL A 118 7.61 6.02 -13.13
CA VAL A 118 8.47 4.92 -13.59
C VAL A 118 8.04 3.64 -12.90
N SER A 119 7.88 2.58 -13.67
CA SER A 119 7.58 1.24 -13.19
C SER A 119 8.58 0.25 -13.78
N LEU A 120 9.18 -0.58 -12.94
CA LEU A 120 10.09 -1.65 -13.35
C LEU A 120 9.43 -3.00 -13.06
N ARG A 121 9.20 -3.81 -14.10
CA ARG A 121 8.59 -5.14 -13.99
C ARG A 121 7.25 -5.15 -13.23
N GLY A 122 6.45 -4.11 -13.44
CA GLY A 122 5.15 -3.92 -12.77
C GLY A 122 5.24 -3.34 -11.35
N VAL A 123 6.43 -3.10 -10.81
CA VAL A 123 6.64 -2.41 -9.53
C VAL A 123 6.81 -0.91 -9.77
N SER A 124 5.90 -0.10 -9.24
CA SER A 124 6.01 1.36 -9.34
C SER A 124 7.15 1.88 -8.47
N LEU A 125 8.10 2.58 -9.08
CA LEU A 125 9.22 3.26 -8.43
C LEU A 125 8.91 4.73 -8.09
N GLY A 126 7.65 5.13 -8.26
CA GLY A 126 7.17 6.48 -7.96
C GLY A 126 7.36 7.48 -9.11
N GLU A 127 7.23 8.75 -8.77
CA GLU A 127 7.35 9.88 -9.69
C GLU A 127 8.77 10.43 -9.67
N TRP A 128 9.42 10.43 -10.83
CA TRP A 128 10.77 10.95 -11.01
C TRP A 128 10.71 12.25 -11.82
N SER A 129 11.54 13.21 -11.46
CA SER A 129 11.76 14.37 -12.33
C SER A 129 12.41 13.93 -13.63
N ARG A 130 12.05 14.60 -14.73
CA ARG A 130 12.73 14.47 -16.02
C ARG A 130 14.16 15.04 -15.92
N GLY A 131 15.06 14.27 -15.34
CA GLY A 131 16.50 14.51 -15.45
C GLY A 131 17.03 14.07 -16.81
N ASP A 132 18.29 14.39 -17.09
CA ASP A 132 18.93 14.17 -18.40
C ASP A 132 18.80 12.73 -18.92
N THR A 133 18.88 11.73 -18.03
CA THR A 133 18.77 10.30 -18.43
C THR A 133 17.36 9.93 -18.89
N LEU A 134 16.35 10.47 -18.20
CA LEU A 134 14.94 10.21 -18.49
C LEU A 134 14.51 10.94 -19.77
N GLU A 135 15.00 12.16 -19.95
CA GLU A 135 14.81 12.90 -21.19
C GLU A 135 15.46 12.21 -22.39
N ALA A 136 16.71 11.74 -22.25
CA ALA A 136 17.37 10.98 -23.29
C ALA A 136 16.59 9.70 -23.65
N PHE A 137 16.07 8.98 -22.65
CA PHE A 137 15.23 7.81 -22.86
C PHE A 137 13.92 8.15 -23.58
N ILE A 138 13.24 9.23 -23.19
CA ILE A 138 12.01 9.69 -23.86
C ILE A 138 12.30 10.09 -25.32
N GLN A 139 13.41 10.77 -25.58
CA GLN A 139 13.81 11.17 -26.93
C GLN A 139 14.13 9.96 -27.80
N GLU A 140 14.87 8.97 -27.27
CA GLU A 140 15.16 7.74 -28.00
C GLU A 140 13.90 6.93 -28.28
N ALA A 141 13.00 6.82 -27.29
CA ALA A 141 11.72 6.15 -27.48
C ALA A 141 10.89 6.80 -28.59
N LYS A 142 10.84 8.13 -28.68
CA LYS A 142 10.18 8.84 -29.78
C LYS A 142 10.83 8.54 -31.13
N ARG A 143 12.16 8.60 -31.20
CA ARG A 143 12.95 8.32 -32.40
C ARG A 143 12.77 6.89 -32.90
N SER A 144 12.81 5.90 -32.01
CA SER A 144 12.59 4.48 -32.32
C SER A 144 11.17 4.22 -32.81
N SER A 145 10.19 4.95 -32.28
CA SER A 145 8.78 4.87 -32.68
C SER A 145 8.46 5.61 -33.97
N GLY A 146 9.42 6.31 -34.57
CA GLY A 146 9.23 7.12 -35.77
C GLY A 146 8.36 8.38 -35.56
N GLN A 147 8.30 8.91 -34.32
CA GLN A 147 7.59 10.14 -33.96
C GLN A 147 8.52 11.31 -33.66
#